data_AF-A0A7C3WGX3-F1
#
_entry.id   AF-A0A7C3WGX3-F1
#
_cell.length_a   1.000
_cell.length_b   1.000
_cell.length_c   1.000
_cell.angle_alpha   90.00
_cell.angle_beta   90.00
_cell.angle_gamma   90.00
#
_symmetry.space_group_name_H-M   'P 1'
#
loop_
_entity.id
_entity.type
_entity.pdbx_description
1 polymer ?
#
loop_
_entity_poly.entity_id
_entity_poly.type
_entity_poly.pdbx_seq_one_letter_code
_entity_poly.pdbx_strand_id
1 'polypeptide(L)'
;MSSKEIVKVVVLVLIPLNTWLLILWHVRKQQRELFLPSIVRHQYNTQVRVSYFQERLGLQPGKKLVYPFPAKGKLTLVGKPPPVGQGYPVLFINIDWLSYPEIWEPAIKEAFRSSPNLHIVLLHFPLGIDFDPRVFKSLPAETIKRIKRDLEYAERGRVKMWKHFRSPRLSILSGQWVRTAFGGQFGILAFLCDGDGIVRVVEPYPPLKLSPKWSEEVADWRPKLHQAVKKALDKFFRKGQR
;
A
#
# COMPACT_ATOMS: atom_id res chain seq x y z
N MET A 1 -49.87 1.06 -38.05
CA MET A 1 -49.55 1.58 -36.70
C MET A 1 -49.88 3.07 -36.70
N SER A 2 -50.82 3.50 -35.86
CA SER A 2 -51.23 4.90 -35.77
C SER A 2 -50.17 5.73 -35.04
N SER A 3 -49.99 7.01 -35.40
CA SER A 3 -49.07 7.92 -34.70
C SER A 3 -49.33 7.97 -33.19
N LYS A 4 -50.59 7.75 -32.75
CA LYS A 4 -50.96 7.66 -31.33
C LYS A 4 -50.41 6.41 -30.64
N GLU A 5 -50.28 5.29 -31.35
CA GLU A 5 -49.73 4.04 -30.80
C GLU A 5 -48.21 4.13 -30.64
N ILE A 6 -47.53 4.76 -31.60
CA ILE A 6 -46.09 5.01 -31.53
C ILE A 6 -45.77 5.89 -30.31
N VAL A 7 -46.54 6.97 -30.10
CA VAL A 7 -46.38 7.84 -28.93
C VAL A 7 -46.61 7.07 -27.62
N LYS A 8 -47.64 6.21 -27.54
CA LYS A 8 -47.88 5.39 -26.34
C LYS A 8 -46.71 4.45 -26.04
N VAL A 9 -46.16 3.78 -27.05
CA VAL A 9 -45.01 2.88 -26.88
C VAL A 9 -43.76 3.65 -26.45
N VAL A 10 -43.48 4.80 -27.08
CA VAL A 10 -42.36 5.66 -26.71
C VAL A 10 -42.48 6.12 -25.26
N VAL A 11 -43.67 6.54 -24.82
CA VAL A 11 -43.91 6.98 -23.43
C VAL A 11 -43.78 5.81 -22.45
N LEU A 12 -44.33 4.63 -22.77
CA LEU A 12 -44.25 3.42 -21.95
C LEU A 12 -42.82 2.90 -21.77
N VAL A 13 -41.93 3.18 -22.72
CA VAL A 13 -40.51 2.78 -22.65
C VAL A 13 -39.66 3.87 -21.97
N LEU A 14 -39.87 5.14 -22.33
CA LEU A 14 -39.07 6.26 -21.82
C LEU A 14 -39.32 6.56 -20.35
N ILE A 15 -40.55 6.42 -19.85
CA ILE A 15 -40.85 6.69 -18.44
C ILE A 15 -40.07 5.72 -17.53
N PRO A 16 -40.17 4.38 -17.68
CA PRO A 16 -39.39 3.45 -16.87
C PRO A 16 -37.88 3.63 -17.01
N LEU A 17 -37.37 3.88 -18.22
CA LEU A 17 -35.94 4.15 -18.45
C LEU A 17 -35.47 5.40 -17.68
N ASN A 18 -36.22 6.50 -17.75
CA ASN A 18 -35.90 7.71 -17.01
C ASN A 18 -36.01 7.52 -15.50
N THR A 19 -36.99 6.76 -15.03
CA THR A 19 -37.14 6.40 -13.61
C THR A 19 -35.96 5.55 -13.12
N TRP A 20 -35.52 4.55 -13.90
CA TRP A 20 -34.35 3.73 -13.56
C TRP A 20 -33.05 4.55 -13.54
N LEU A 21 -32.87 5.48 -14.48
CA LEU A 21 -31.73 6.39 -14.48
C LEU A 21 -31.71 7.30 -13.24
N LEU A 22 -32.87 7.83 -12.83
CA LEU A 22 -33.02 8.60 -11.59
C LEU A 22 -32.70 7.78 -10.34
N ILE A 23 -33.19 6.54 -10.26
CA ILE A 23 -32.89 5.62 -9.15
C ILE A 23 -31.38 5.32 -9.11
N LEU A 24 -30.77 4.97 -10.24
CA LEU A 24 -29.33 4.69 -10.32
C LEU A 24 -28.49 5.91 -9.95
N TRP A 25 -28.90 7.10 -10.37
CA TRP A 25 -28.25 8.35 -9.98
C TRP A 25 -28.37 8.59 -8.47
N HIS A 26 -29.56 8.42 -7.90
CA HIS A 26 -29.80 8.62 -6.47
C HIS A 26 -29.01 7.62 -5.62
N VAL A 27 -29.02 6.34 -6.00
CA VAL A 27 -28.23 5.29 -5.34
C VAL A 27 -26.73 5.60 -5.43
N ARG A 28 -26.22 6.02 -6.59
CA ARG A 28 -24.81 6.44 -6.73
C ARG A 28 -24.47 7.67 -5.89
N LYS A 29 -25.39 8.63 -5.78
CA LYS A 29 -25.23 9.83 -4.96
C LYS A 29 -25.17 9.45 -3.47
N GLN A 30 -26.12 8.68 -2.97
CA GLN A 30 -26.12 8.18 -1.59
C GLN A 30 -24.88 7.34 -1.28
N GLN A 31 -24.47 6.45 -2.19
CA GLN A 31 -23.24 5.70 -2.04
C GLN A 31 -22.05 6.66 -1.89
N ARG A 32 -21.88 7.65 -2.77
CA ARG A 32 -20.80 8.65 -2.64
C ARG A 32 -20.86 9.39 -1.30
N GLU A 33 -22.03 9.85 -0.89
CA GLU A 33 -22.24 10.59 0.36
C GLU A 33 -21.90 9.76 1.61
N LEU A 34 -22.06 8.42 1.58
CA LEU A 34 -21.68 7.52 2.67
C LEU A 34 -20.22 7.05 2.58
N PHE A 35 -19.72 6.81 1.36
CA PHE A 35 -18.36 6.33 1.11
C PHE A 35 -17.30 7.39 1.46
N LEU A 36 -17.50 8.66 1.10
CA LEU A 36 -16.52 9.73 1.36
C LEU A 36 -16.24 9.94 2.87
N PRO A 37 -17.24 10.09 3.75
CA PRO A 37 -17.03 10.15 5.19
C PRO A 37 -16.34 8.91 5.75
N SER A 38 -16.64 7.73 5.21
CA SER A 38 -16.01 6.47 5.64
C SER A 38 -14.51 6.43 5.29
N ILE A 39 -14.11 6.96 4.12
CA ILE A 39 -12.72 7.06 3.68
C ILE A 39 -11.98 8.09 4.53
N VAL A 40 -12.56 9.27 4.74
CA VAL A 40 -11.96 10.33 5.57
C VAL A 40 -11.77 9.83 7.01
N ARG A 41 -12.77 9.17 7.57
CA ARG A 41 -12.67 8.54 8.90
C ARG A 41 -11.61 7.44 8.93
N HIS A 42 -11.52 6.61 7.88
CA HIS A 42 -10.50 5.56 7.78
C HIS A 42 -9.08 6.14 7.67
N GLN A 43 -8.90 7.18 6.87
CA GLN A 43 -7.64 7.90 6.73
C GLN A 43 -7.23 8.53 8.07
N TYR A 44 -8.15 9.23 8.74
CA TYR A 44 -7.91 9.82 10.07
C TYR A 44 -7.50 8.75 11.09
N ASN A 45 -8.27 7.67 11.21
CA ASN A 45 -7.97 6.56 12.13
C ASN A 45 -6.62 5.90 11.80
N THR A 46 -6.27 5.81 10.52
CA THR A 46 -4.97 5.27 10.09
C THR A 46 -3.83 6.20 10.48
N GLN A 47 -3.98 7.51 10.29
CA GLN A 47 -2.97 8.50 10.69
C GLN A 47 -2.72 8.47 12.20
N VAL A 48 -3.77 8.46 13.02
CA VAL A 48 -3.63 8.37 14.49
C VAL A 48 -2.85 7.12 14.91
N ARG A 49 -3.17 5.96 14.31
CA ARG A 49 -2.47 4.70 14.58
C ARG A 49 -1.00 4.76 14.13
N VAL A 50 -0.73 5.27 12.93
CA VAL A 50 0.63 5.40 12.41
C VAL A 50 1.46 6.31 13.33
N SER A 51 0.93 7.46 13.76
CA SER A 51 1.64 8.36 14.67
C SER A 51 2.00 7.68 15.98
N TYR A 52 1.07 6.94 16.58
CA TYR A 52 1.32 6.16 17.79
C TYR A 52 2.44 5.13 17.61
N PHE A 53 2.45 4.39 16.50
CA PHE A 53 3.51 3.42 16.21
C PHE A 53 4.82 4.09 15.79
N GLN A 54 4.78 5.28 15.18
CA GLN A 54 5.97 6.03 14.83
C GLN A 54 6.79 6.40 16.06
N GLU A 55 6.11 6.90 17.10
CA GLU A 55 6.75 7.21 18.37
C GLU A 55 7.33 5.96 19.04
N ARG A 56 6.53 4.89 19.14
CA ARG A 56 6.96 3.64 19.79
C ARG A 56 8.09 2.92 19.09
N LEU A 57 8.17 3.01 17.76
CA LEU A 57 9.19 2.34 16.97
C LEU A 57 10.41 3.24 16.69
N GLY A 58 10.40 4.49 17.14
CA GLY A 58 11.46 5.45 16.85
C GLY A 58 11.52 5.84 15.36
N LEU A 59 10.40 5.81 14.65
CA LEU A 59 10.29 6.16 13.22
C LEU A 59 10.18 7.67 13.02
N GLN A 60 11.06 8.42 13.66
CA GLN A 60 11.17 9.87 13.55
C GLN A 60 12.63 10.26 13.30
N PRO A 61 12.91 11.25 12.44
CA PRO A 61 14.28 11.69 12.21
C PRO A 61 15.02 12.02 13.51
N GLY A 62 16.23 11.49 13.66
CA GLY A 62 17.08 11.65 14.85
C GLY A 62 16.83 10.64 15.97
N LYS A 63 15.83 9.76 15.85
CA LYS A 63 15.58 8.69 16.83
C LYS A 63 16.22 7.38 16.39
N LYS A 64 16.64 6.57 17.37
CA LYS A 64 17.13 5.21 17.13
C LYS A 64 15.92 4.31 16.82
N LEU A 65 16.02 3.56 15.72
CA LEU A 65 14.98 2.60 15.34
C LEU A 65 14.91 1.48 16.39
N VAL A 66 13.70 1.17 16.84
CA VAL A 66 13.45 -0.02 17.64
C VAL A 66 13.41 -1.23 16.71
N TYR A 67 14.53 -1.95 16.64
CA TYR A 67 14.72 -3.12 15.79
C TYR A 67 15.41 -4.27 16.55
N PRO A 68 15.00 -5.54 16.39
CA PRO A 68 13.90 -6.03 15.54
C PRO A 68 12.54 -5.49 15.97
N PHE A 69 11.62 -5.32 15.01
CA PHE A 69 10.30 -4.77 15.31
C PHE A 69 9.53 -5.69 16.29
N PRO A 70 8.93 -5.13 17.35
CA PRO A 70 8.16 -5.90 18.33
C PRO A 70 6.83 -6.35 17.69
N ALA A 71 6.87 -7.46 16.96
CA ALA A 71 5.73 -8.04 16.28
C ALA A 71 5.11 -9.15 17.15
N LYS A 72 3.82 -9.01 17.49
CA LYS A 72 3.02 -10.16 17.95
C LYS A 72 2.53 -10.90 16.70
N GLY A 73 2.79 -12.22 16.63
CA GLY A 73 2.35 -13.08 15.52
C GLY A 73 3.47 -13.50 14.55
N LYS A 74 3.09 -14.06 13.39
CA LYS A 74 4.03 -14.64 12.41
C LYS A 74 4.79 -13.56 11.65
N LEU A 75 6.06 -13.36 11.99
CA LEU A 75 7.02 -12.60 11.18
C LEU A 75 7.70 -13.54 10.19
N THR A 76 7.70 -13.17 8.91
CA THR A 76 8.39 -13.93 7.86
C THR A 76 9.47 -13.05 7.24
N LEU A 77 10.70 -13.54 7.24
CA LEU A 77 11.84 -12.92 6.58
C LEU A 77 12.17 -13.73 5.32
N VAL A 78 12.36 -13.04 4.20
CA VAL A 78 12.98 -13.60 2.99
C VAL A 78 14.27 -12.85 2.71
N GLY A 79 15.35 -13.57 2.47
CA GLY A 79 16.69 -13.00 2.27
C GLY A 79 17.48 -12.89 3.58
N LYS A 80 18.50 -12.02 3.59
CA LYS A 80 19.33 -11.77 4.77
C LYS A 80 18.65 -10.83 5.76
N PRO A 81 18.88 -10.98 7.08
CA PRO A 81 18.37 -10.04 8.06
C PRO A 81 18.96 -8.63 7.80
N PRO A 82 18.13 -7.58 7.84
CA PRO A 82 18.59 -6.20 7.74
C PRO A 82 19.69 -5.85 8.78
N PRO A 83 20.82 -5.26 8.37
CA PRO A 83 21.96 -4.93 9.23
C PRO A 83 21.75 -3.61 10.01
N VAL A 84 20.58 -3.43 10.63
CA VAL A 84 20.25 -2.20 11.37
C VAL A 84 21.20 -2.05 12.56
N GLY A 85 21.87 -0.90 12.66
CA GLY A 85 22.80 -0.62 13.75
C GLY A 85 24.16 -1.34 13.63
N GLN A 86 24.46 -1.91 12.45
CA GLN A 86 25.69 -2.67 12.20
C GLN A 86 26.63 -1.97 11.19
N GLY A 87 26.58 -0.64 11.11
CA GLY A 87 27.46 0.17 10.26
C GLY A 87 26.97 0.35 8.81
N TYR A 88 25.86 -0.28 8.42
CA TYR A 88 25.29 -0.16 7.06
C TYR A 88 23.98 0.61 7.05
N PRO A 89 23.77 1.53 6.10
CA PRO A 89 22.48 2.19 5.94
C PRO A 89 21.41 1.22 5.45
N VAL A 90 20.18 1.41 5.91
CA VAL A 90 19.04 0.55 5.58
C VAL A 90 17.86 1.38 5.10
N LEU A 91 17.38 1.09 3.90
CA LEU A 91 16.15 1.65 3.33
C LEU A 91 15.01 0.65 3.55
N PHE A 92 13.94 1.11 4.19
CA PHE A 92 12.69 0.39 4.28
C PHE A 92 11.67 0.99 3.32
N ILE A 93 11.02 0.14 2.51
CA ILE A 93 9.96 0.53 1.56
C ILE A 93 8.71 -0.27 1.91
N ASN A 94 7.63 0.44 2.21
CA ASN A 94 6.32 -0.14 2.39
C ASN A 94 5.72 -0.49 1.03
N ILE A 95 5.45 -1.78 0.81
CA ILE A 95 4.81 -2.33 -0.40
C ILE A 95 3.50 -3.06 -0.07
N ASP A 96 3.00 -2.91 1.17
CA ASP A 96 1.87 -3.62 1.77
C ASP A 96 0.68 -3.83 0.82
N TRP A 97 0.08 -2.74 0.34
CA TRP A 97 -1.13 -2.81 -0.47
C TRP A 97 -0.84 -3.01 -1.97
N LEU A 98 0.44 -2.98 -2.38
CA LEU A 98 0.86 -2.94 -3.78
C LEU A 98 2.14 -3.75 -3.99
N SER A 99 2.04 -5.05 -4.26
CA SER A 99 3.21 -5.94 -4.39
C SER A 99 3.50 -6.36 -5.83
N TYR A 100 3.57 -5.40 -6.76
CA TYR A 100 3.76 -5.65 -8.20
C TYR A 100 5.15 -5.21 -8.69
N PRO A 101 5.97 -6.11 -9.29
CA PRO A 101 7.30 -5.78 -9.79
C PRO A 101 7.33 -4.61 -10.76
N GLU A 102 6.39 -4.57 -11.71
CA GLU A 102 6.31 -3.52 -12.72
C GLU A 102 6.16 -2.12 -12.13
N ILE A 103 5.68 -1.97 -10.89
CA ILE A 103 5.49 -0.67 -10.24
C ILE A 103 6.76 -0.26 -9.50
N TRP A 104 7.37 -1.19 -8.77
CA TRP A 104 8.50 -0.92 -7.89
C TRP A 104 9.85 -1.02 -8.58
N GLU A 105 9.92 -1.61 -9.76
CA GLU A 105 11.17 -1.82 -10.48
C GLU A 105 12.03 -0.57 -10.62
N PRO A 106 11.50 0.60 -11.03
CA PRO A 106 12.32 1.80 -11.12
C PRO A 106 12.85 2.24 -9.74
N ALA A 107 12.00 2.22 -8.71
CA ALA A 107 12.35 2.64 -7.36
C ALA A 107 13.43 1.74 -6.71
N ILE A 108 13.31 0.43 -6.88
CA ILE A 108 14.27 -0.54 -6.33
C ILE A 108 15.59 -0.46 -7.08
N LYS A 109 15.57 -0.32 -8.42
CA LYS A 109 16.79 -0.13 -9.22
C LYS A 109 17.50 1.18 -8.83
N GLU A 110 16.76 2.26 -8.63
CA GLU A 110 17.30 3.53 -8.15
C GLU A 110 17.97 3.36 -6.77
N ALA A 111 17.31 2.68 -5.84
CA ALA A 111 17.88 2.40 -4.52
C ALA A 111 19.17 1.57 -4.61
N PHE A 112 19.21 0.52 -5.44
CA PHE A 112 20.44 -0.27 -5.61
C PHE A 112 21.60 0.53 -6.19
N ARG A 113 21.32 1.51 -7.06
CA ARG A 113 22.32 2.39 -7.70
C ARG A 113 22.81 3.48 -6.76
N SER A 114 21.97 3.95 -5.84
CA SER A 114 22.30 5.06 -4.94
C SER A 114 23.51 4.79 -4.04
N SER A 115 23.69 3.54 -3.59
CA SER A 115 24.86 3.13 -2.81
C SER A 115 25.05 1.61 -2.85
N PRO A 116 26.31 1.13 -2.97
CA PRO A 116 26.61 -0.29 -2.87
C PRO A 116 26.42 -0.84 -1.44
N ASN A 117 26.45 0.03 -0.42
CA ASN A 117 26.36 -0.36 0.99
C ASN A 117 24.93 -0.27 1.54
N LEU A 118 23.97 0.22 0.75
CA LEU A 118 22.57 0.30 1.15
C LEU A 118 21.93 -1.08 1.12
N HIS A 119 21.35 -1.50 2.26
CA HIS A 119 20.46 -2.65 2.33
C HIS A 119 19.01 -2.21 2.17
N ILE A 120 18.25 -2.92 1.35
CA ILE A 120 16.86 -2.61 1.02
C ILE A 120 15.95 -3.63 1.69
N VAL A 121 14.91 -3.13 2.35
CA VAL A 121 13.91 -3.93 3.05
C VAL A 121 12.54 -3.60 2.49
N LEU A 122 11.89 -4.59 1.88
CA LEU A 122 10.50 -4.46 1.44
C LEU A 122 9.59 -4.90 2.59
N LEU A 123 8.84 -3.95 3.15
CA LEU A 123 7.84 -4.20 4.17
C LEU A 123 6.54 -4.61 3.49
N HIS A 124 6.05 -5.80 3.80
CA HIS A 124 4.88 -6.37 3.18
C HIS A 124 3.93 -6.86 4.25
N PHE A 125 2.64 -6.58 4.10
CA PHE A 125 1.63 -7.27 4.88
C PHE A 125 1.32 -8.58 4.15
N PRO A 126 1.72 -9.74 4.67
CA PRO A 126 1.16 -10.98 4.17
C PRO A 126 -0.32 -10.89 4.48
N LEU A 127 -1.11 -10.89 3.41
CA LEU A 127 -2.55 -11.11 3.43
C LEU A 127 -2.84 -12.57 3.90
N GLY A 128 -2.21 -13.01 4.97
CA GLY A 128 -2.61 -14.15 5.78
C GLY A 128 -3.47 -13.58 6.89
N ILE A 129 -4.76 -13.42 6.60
CA ILE A 129 -5.69 -12.90 7.59
C ILE A 129 -5.96 -14.06 8.56
N ASP A 130 -5.52 -13.91 9.80
CA ASP A 130 -6.20 -14.56 10.92
C ASP A 130 -7.56 -13.87 11.06
N PHE A 131 -8.51 -14.23 10.20
CA PHE A 131 -9.89 -13.84 10.46
C PHE A 131 -10.32 -14.65 11.67
N ASP A 132 -11.01 -14.02 12.61
CA ASP A 132 -11.86 -14.78 13.51
C ASP A 132 -12.77 -15.67 12.62
N PRO A 133 -12.66 -17.01 12.71
CA PRO A 133 -13.45 -17.91 11.89
C PRO A 133 -14.95 -17.61 11.98
N ARG A 134 -15.41 -17.01 13.08
CA ARG A 134 -16.81 -16.59 13.29
C ARG A 134 -17.20 -15.45 12.34
N VAL A 135 -16.35 -14.44 12.19
CA VAL A 135 -16.57 -13.29 11.28
C VAL A 135 -16.50 -13.75 9.83
N PHE A 136 -15.57 -14.65 9.52
CA PHE A 136 -15.44 -15.17 8.16
C PHE A 136 -16.63 -16.03 7.73
N LYS A 137 -17.18 -16.85 8.63
CA LYS A 137 -18.39 -17.64 8.39
C LYS A 137 -19.66 -16.80 8.21
N SER A 138 -19.70 -15.58 8.77
CA SER A 138 -20.83 -14.65 8.59
C SER A 138 -20.77 -13.85 7.28
N LEU A 139 -19.65 -13.89 6.54
CA LEU A 139 -19.54 -13.20 5.26
C LEU A 139 -20.19 -14.03 4.14
N PRO A 140 -20.81 -13.38 3.15
CA PRO A 140 -21.28 -14.09 1.95
C PRO A 140 -20.16 -14.89 1.28
N ALA A 141 -20.48 -16.08 0.78
CA ALA A 141 -19.51 -16.99 0.16
C ALA A 141 -18.72 -16.33 -0.99
N GLU A 142 -19.36 -15.45 -1.76
CA GLU A 142 -18.72 -14.72 -2.86
C GLU A 142 -17.68 -13.71 -2.36
N THR A 143 -17.93 -13.08 -1.20
CA THR A 143 -16.99 -12.20 -0.52
C THR A 143 -15.77 -12.98 -0.03
N ILE A 144 -15.99 -14.15 0.58
CA ILE A 144 -14.91 -15.06 1.02
C ILE A 144 -14.03 -15.47 -0.17
N LYS A 145 -14.65 -15.87 -1.28
CA LYS A 145 -13.95 -16.29 -2.50
C LYS A 145 -13.12 -15.17 -3.12
N ARG A 146 -13.67 -13.94 -3.14
CA ARG A 146 -12.94 -12.75 -3.59
C ARG A 146 -11.75 -12.46 -2.69
N ILE A 147 -11.94 -12.45 -1.37
CA ILE A 147 -10.86 -12.25 -0.40
C ILE A 147 -9.73 -13.24 -0.66
N LYS A 148 -10.01 -14.56 -0.64
CA LYS A 148 -8.98 -15.60 -0.87
C LYS A 148 -8.18 -15.39 -2.15
N ARG A 149 -8.86 -15.04 -3.26
CA ARG A 149 -8.23 -14.75 -4.55
C ARG A 149 -7.25 -13.58 -4.45
N ASP A 150 -7.66 -12.50 -3.80
CA ASP A 150 -6.83 -11.31 -3.60
C ASP A 150 -5.60 -11.64 -2.71
N LEU A 151 -5.77 -12.52 -1.70
CA LEU A 151 -4.66 -13.00 -0.85
C LEU A 151 -3.63 -13.79 -1.68
N GLU A 152 -4.09 -14.77 -2.44
CA GLU A 152 -3.23 -15.59 -3.30
C GLU A 152 -2.52 -14.76 -4.36
N TYR A 153 -3.19 -13.71 -4.84
CA TYR A 153 -2.62 -12.79 -5.82
C TYR A 153 -1.47 -11.97 -5.21
N ALA A 154 -1.67 -11.41 -4.01
CA ALA A 154 -0.64 -10.66 -3.29
C ALA A 154 0.58 -11.55 -2.94
N GLU A 155 0.33 -12.77 -2.47
CA GLU A 155 1.41 -13.71 -2.17
C GLU A 155 2.21 -14.10 -3.42
N ARG A 156 1.53 -14.35 -4.55
CA ARG A 156 2.19 -14.56 -5.85
C ARG A 156 3.00 -13.32 -6.27
N GLY A 157 2.47 -12.12 -6.04
CA GLY A 157 3.18 -10.86 -6.28
C GLY A 157 4.48 -10.76 -5.49
N ARG A 158 4.47 -11.08 -4.19
CA ARG A 158 5.67 -11.14 -3.34
C ARG A 158 6.72 -12.13 -3.87
N VAL A 159 6.30 -13.32 -4.27
CA VAL A 159 7.24 -14.32 -4.84
C VAL A 159 7.84 -13.82 -6.15
N LYS A 160 7.05 -13.16 -7.00
CA LYS A 160 7.56 -12.53 -8.23
C LYS A 160 8.55 -11.41 -7.93
N MET A 161 8.24 -10.52 -6.97
CA MET A 161 9.15 -9.47 -6.49
C MET A 161 10.50 -10.05 -6.06
N TRP A 162 10.47 -11.10 -5.24
CA TRP A 162 11.69 -11.74 -4.76
C TRP A 162 12.52 -12.38 -5.89
N LYS A 163 11.86 -13.09 -6.80
CA LYS A 163 12.53 -13.72 -7.95
C LYS A 163 13.14 -12.67 -8.87
N HIS A 164 12.48 -11.54 -9.08
CA HIS A 164 12.90 -10.48 -10.01
C HIS A 164 14.10 -9.66 -9.48
N PHE A 165 14.15 -9.37 -8.18
CA PHE A 165 15.19 -8.50 -7.59
C PHE A 165 16.20 -9.24 -6.71
N ARG A 166 16.39 -10.55 -6.92
CA ARG A 166 17.22 -11.39 -6.05
C ARG A 166 18.62 -10.79 -5.84
N SER A 167 18.89 -10.35 -4.60
CA SER A 167 20.13 -9.65 -4.24
C SER A 167 20.46 -9.93 -2.77
N PRO A 168 21.75 -10.04 -2.39
CA PRO A 168 22.14 -10.18 -0.97
C PRO A 168 21.82 -8.93 -0.14
N ARG A 169 21.62 -7.78 -0.80
CA ARG A 169 21.27 -6.49 -0.18
C ARG A 169 19.76 -6.23 -0.19
N LEU A 170 18.95 -7.23 -0.50
CA LEU A 170 17.50 -7.15 -0.49
C LEU A 170 16.93 -8.16 0.50
N SER A 171 15.95 -7.70 1.26
CA SER A 171 15.16 -8.54 2.14
C SER A 171 13.70 -8.16 2.06
N ILE A 172 12.82 -9.12 2.34
CA ILE A 172 11.40 -8.87 2.50
C ILE A 172 11.04 -9.22 3.93
N LEU A 173 10.52 -8.24 4.66
CA LEU A 173 9.94 -8.44 5.99
C LEU A 173 8.42 -8.44 5.86
N SER A 174 7.82 -9.57 6.16
CA SER A 174 6.38 -9.76 6.12
C SER A 174 5.80 -9.96 7.52
N GLY A 175 4.76 -9.20 7.86
CA GLY A 175 3.97 -9.44 9.07
C GLY A 175 2.69 -8.63 9.13
N GLN A 176 1.70 -9.12 9.88
CA GLN A 176 0.40 -8.46 10.01
C GLN A 176 0.49 -7.03 10.60
N TRP A 177 1.53 -6.80 11.39
CA TRP A 177 1.82 -5.51 12.02
C TRP A 177 2.20 -4.41 11.01
N VAL A 178 2.67 -4.77 9.79
CA VAL A 178 3.14 -3.78 8.79
C VAL A 178 2.04 -2.77 8.45
N ARG A 179 0.84 -3.25 8.10
CA ARG A 179 -0.30 -2.38 7.79
C ARG A 179 -0.69 -1.47 8.95
N THR A 180 -0.56 -2.00 10.17
CA THR A 180 -0.94 -1.30 11.40
C THR A 180 0.07 -0.23 11.78
N ALA A 181 1.36 -0.52 11.68
CA ALA A 181 2.45 0.36 12.09
C ALA A 181 2.78 1.41 11.03
N PHE A 182 2.64 1.06 9.73
CA PHE A 182 3.06 1.93 8.63
C PHE A 182 1.90 2.45 7.76
N GLY A 183 0.66 2.01 8.01
CA GLY A 183 -0.55 2.69 7.50
C GLY A 183 -0.88 2.52 6.02
N GLY A 184 -0.28 1.56 5.31
CA GLY A 184 -0.50 1.34 3.88
C GLY A 184 -0.42 2.65 3.07
N GLN A 185 -1.31 2.85 2.10
CA GLN A 185 -1.34 4.05 1.23
C GLN A 185 -1.56 5.39 1.95
N PHE A 186 -1.91 5.40 3.24
CA PHE A 186 -2.15 6.62 4.02
C PHE A 186 -1.07 6.91 5.07
N GLY A 187 -0.02 6.09 5.13
CA GLY A 187 1.04 6.22 6.13
C GLY A 187 2.42 6.43 5.51
N ILE A 188 3.40 5.70 6.03
CA ILE A 188 4.80 5.81 5.65
C ILE A 188 5.05 4.97 4.41
N LEU A 189 5.57 5.60 3.36
CA LEU A 189 6.07 4.92 2.18
C LEU A 189 7.46 4.37 2.43
N ALA A 190 8.39 5.21 2.88
CA ALA A 190 9.78 4.84 3.02
C ALA A 190 10.42 5.52 4.22
N PHE A 191 11.39 4.86 4.82
CA PHE A 191 12.28 5.49 5.79
C PHE A 191 13.68 4.91 5.68
N LEU A 192 14.67 5.73 6.03
CA LEU A 192 16.08 5.36 5.98
C LEU A 192 16.72 5.51 7.35
N CYS A 193 17.48 4.50 7.73
CA CYS A 193 18.35 4.50 8.90
C CYS A 193 19.81 4.52 8.46
N ASP A 194 20.66 5.19 9.22
CA ASP A 194 22.12 5.12 9.04
C ASP A 194 22.72 3.86 9.68
N GLY A 195 24.06 3.77 9.66
CA GLY A 195 24.81 2.64 10.21
C GLY A 195 24.61 2.41 11.71
N ASP A 196 24.23 3.44 12.46
CA ASP A 196 23.96 3.36 13.90
C ASP A 196 22.48 2.99 14.19
N GLY A 197 21.68 2.84 13.13
CA GLY A 197 20.25 2.58 13.22
C GLY A 197 19.44 3.83 13.58
N ILE A 198 19.99 5.04 13.40
CA ILE A 198 19.26 6.29 13.60
C ILE A 198 18.46 6.58 12.34
N VAL A 199 17.15 6.80 12.50
CA VAL A 199 16.27 7.21 11.41
C VAL A 199 16.68 8.61 10.97
N ARG A 200 16.98 8.80 9.70
CA ARG A 200 17.39 10.11 9.14
C ARG A 200 16.35 10.70 8.21
N VAL A 201 15.58 9.85 7.53
CA VAL A 201 14.57 10.26 6.57
C VAL A 201 13.33 9.40 6.76
N VAL A 202 12.16 10.04 6.73
CA VAL A 202 10.84 9.41 6.64
C VAL A 202 10.10 10.12 5.51
N GLU A 203 9.55 9.36 4.57
CA GLU A 203 8.78 9.87 3.44
C GLU A 203 7.39 9.21 3.44
N PRO A 204 6.30 9.99 3.41
CA PRO A 204 4.95 9.46 3.34
C PRO A 204 4.61 8.94 1.94
N TYR A 205 3.51 8.21 1.82
CA TYR A 205 2.96 7.89 0.50
C TYR A 205 2.51 9.15 -0.26
N PRO A 206 2.86 9.28 -1.55
CA PRO A 206 2.26 10.31 -2.39
C PRO A 206 0.78 10.01 -2.63
N PRO A 207 -0.04 11.01 -3.01
CA PRO A 207 -1.40 10.78 -3.45
C PRO A 207 -1.40 9.99 -4.78
N LEU A 208 -2.07 8.83 -4.77
CA LEU A 208 -2.13 7.90 -5.89
C LEU A 208 -3.53 7.88 -6.48
N LYS A 209 -3.61 7.88 -7.82
CA LYS A 209 -4.89 7.87 -8.55
C LYS A 209 -5.50 6.48 -8.50
N LEU A 210 -6.74 6.36 -8.04
CA LEU A 210 -7.53 5.14 -8.23
C LEU A 210 -8.26 5.23 -9.58
N SER A 211 -8.14 4.21 -10.43
CA SER A 211 -8.80 4.14 -11.74
C SER A 211 -9.37 2.75 -11.99
N PRO A 212 -10.52 2.62 -12.68
CA PRO A 212 -11.02 1.32 -13.13
C PRO A 212 -10.06 0.57 -14.07
N LYS A 213 -9.06 1.25 -14.65
CA LYS A 213 -8.09 0.67 -15.57
C LYS A 213 -6.71 0.56 -14.92
N TRP A 214 -6.21 -0.67 -14.79
CA TRP A 214 -4.87 -0.96 -14.27
C TRP A 214 -3.75 -0.19 -14.97
N SER A 215 -3.83 -0.06 -16.30
CA SER A 215 -2.81 0.69 -17.06
C SER A 215 -2.73 2.17 -16.68
N GLU A 216 -3.84 2.79 -16.34
CA GLU A 216 -3.86 4.18 -15.87
C GLU A 216 -3.30 4.31 -14.45
N GLU A 217 -3.60 3.34 -13.58
CA GLU A 217 -3.06 3.28 -12.22
C GLU A 217 -1.54 3.09 -12.26
N VAL A 218 -1.03 2.13 -13.02
CA VAL A 218 0.40 1.89 -13.18
C VAL A 218 1.12 3.11 -13.73
N ALA A 219 0.52 3.81 -14.71
CA ALA A 219 1.10 5.02 -15.30
C ALA A 219 1.19 6.19 -14.29
N ASP A 220 0.26 6.28 -13.34
CA ASP A 220 0.30 7.27 -12.26
C ASP A 220 1.24 6.86 -11.11
N TRP A 221 1.14 5.61 -10.67
CA TRP A 221 1.79 5.14 -9.44
C TRP A 221 3.28 4.95 -9.62
N ARG A 222 3.71 4.31 -10.71
CA ARG A 222 5.12 4.02 -10.98
C ARG A 222 6.02 5.27 -10.88
N PRO A 223 5.76 6.38 -11.60
CA PRO A 223 6.62 7.56 -11.52
C PRO A 223 6.57 8.24 -10.15
N LYS A 224 5.40 8.32 -9.50
CA LYS A 224 5.26 8.97 -8.19
C LYS A 224 5.99 8.21 -7.09
N LEU A 225 5.85 6.89 -7.05
CA LEU A 225 6.53 6.05 -6.07
C LEU A 225 8.06 6.07 -6.29
N HIS A 226 8.50 5.99 -7.54
CA HIS A 226 9.91 6.15 -7.89
C HIS A 226 10.46 7.51 -7.42
N GLN A 227 9.76 8.60 -7.73
CA GLN A 227 10.21 9.94 -7.36
C GLN A 227 10.24 10.13 -5.84
N ALA A 228 9.29 9.57 -5.10
CA ALA A 228 9.26 9.64 -3.65
C ALA A 228 10.44 8.88 -3.01
N VAL A 229 10.75 7.68 -3.50
CA VAL A 229 11.93 6.92 -3.05
C VAL A 229 13.23 7.64 -3.40
N LYS A 230 13.34 8.16 -4.63
CA LYS A 230 14.51 8.96 -5.06
C LYS A 230 14.72 10.18 -4.16
N LYS A 231 13.65 10.94 -3.89
CA LYS A 231 13.69 12.08 -2.96
C LYS A 231 14.15 11.69 -1.56
N ALA A 232 13.72 10.54 -1.05
CA ALA A 232 14.15 10.04 0.24
C ALA A 232 15.66 9.70 0.26
N LEU A 233 16.15 9.06 -0.80
CA LEU A 233 17.57 8.76 -0.99
C LEU A 233 18.42 10.03 -1.11
N ASP A 234 18.00 10.98 -1.94
CA ASP A 234 18.67 12.27 -2.12
C ASP A 234 18.77 13.02 -0.79
N LYS A 235 17.68 13.08 0.00
CA LYS A 235 17.69 13.70 1.34
C LYS A 235 18.68 13.01 2.29
N PHE A 236 18.76 11.68 2.22
CA PHE A 236 19.62 10.89 3.09
C PHE A 236 21.10 11.12 2.77
N PHE A 237 21.49 10.93 1.50
CA PHE A 237 22.89 11.01 1.10
C PHE A 237 23.42 12.45 1.01
N ARG A 238 22.59 13.45 0.70
CA ARG A 238 23.02 14.87 0.75
C ARG A 238 23.25 15.37 2.17
N LYS A 239 22.47 14.90 3.15
CA LYS A 239 22.68 15.27 4.56
C LYS A 239 23.93 14.64 5.18
N GLY A 240 24.43 13.53 4.63
CA GLY A 240 25.66 12.88 5.08
C GLY A 240 26.95 13.44 4.47
N GLN A 241 26.86 14.44 3.59
CA GLN A 241 28.01 15.16 3.01
C GLN A 241 28.29 16.50 3.70
N ARG A 242 27.65 16.77 4.85
CA ARG A 242 27.91 17.95 5.69
C ARG A 242 28.52 17.54 7.02
#